data_AF-A0A5M8PUM8-F1
#
_entry.id   AF-A0A5M8PUM8-F1
#
_cell.length_a   1.000
_cell.length_b   1.000
_cell.length_c   1.000
_cell.angle_alpha   90.00
_cell.angle_beta   90.00
_cell.angle_gamma   90.00
#
_symmetry.space_group_name_H-M   'P 1'
#
loop_
_entity.id
_entity.type
_entity.pdbx_description
1 polymer ?
#
loop_
_entity_poly.entity_id
_entity_poly.type
_entity_poly.pdbx_seq_one_letter_code
_entity_poly.pdbx_strand_id
1 'polypeptide(L)'
;MRKDLNYIVNHVFLPLKLPQKNDSDDAKGASLIEELRAALKSLQAHIPERERSEWIPCIEMVGNMLELRDQFGGLVAEKMEAMLRKMIDGDILPLHFRSQNAGLIVRKSSDQYSFESFEVSPTTEAVIGTKGRLRRCFPGPAVVIGQDRIADAKFLKPLAEYSSNLMPRRLGKYCQLQQRHTRRSLRPGIQCT
;
A
#
# COMPACT_ATOMS: atom_id res chain seq x y z
N MET A 1 17.41 -12.16 -19.68
CA MET A 1 16.90 -12.88 -18.50
C MET A 1 16.47 -11.83 -17.48
N ARG A 2 15.18 -11.74 -17.12
CA ARG A 2 14.68 -10.72 -16.16
C ARG A 2 15.46 -10.86 -14.86
N LYS A 3 16.16 -9.81 -14.42
CA LYS A 3 17.12 -9.85 -13.30
C LYS A 3 16.51 -10.32 -11.98
N ASP A 4 15.17 -10.34 -11.88
CA ASP A 4 14.44 -10.65 -10.65
C ASP A 4 13.47 -11.84 -10.76
N LEU A 5 13.57 -12.69 -11.79
CA LEU A 5 12.59 -13.79 -11.99
C LEU A 5 12.45 -14.70 -10.76
N ASN A 6 13.55 -15.03 -10.09
CA ASN A 6 13.51 -15.85 -8.86
C ASN A 6 12.76 -15.13 -7.72
N TYR A 7 12.89 -13.81 -7.62
CA TYR A 7 12.14 -13.01 -6.66
C TYR A 7 10.64 -13.04 -6.98
N ILE A 8 10.27 -12.87 -8.25
CA ILE A 8 8.87 -12.99 -8.68
C ILE A 8 8.30 -14.37 -8.36
N VAL A 9 9.03 -15.43 -8.69
CA VAL A 9 8.62 -16.81 -8.40
C VAL A 9 8.38 -17.01 -6.90
N ASN A 10 9.33 -16.58 -6.07
CA ASN A 10 9.26 -16.75 -4.62
C ASN A 10 8.13 -15.93 -3.98
N HIS A 11 7.83 -14.73 -4.50
CA HIS A 11 6.89 -13.80 -3.87
C HIS A 11 5.49 -13.81 -4.49
N VAL A 12 5.28 -14.44 -5.65
CA VAL A 12 3.96 -14.56 -6.31
C VAL A 12 3.42 -15.99 -6.24
N PHE A 13 4.24 -17.00 -6.55
CA PHE A 13 3.81 -18.39 -6.64
C PHE A 13 4.03 -19.19 -5.36
N LEU A 14 4.87 -18.67 -4.44
CA LEU A 14 5.16 -19.25 -3.13
C LEU A 14 5.53 -20.75 -3.18
N PRO A 15 6.61 -21.14 -3.92
CA PRO A 15 7.04 -22.53 -4.02
C PRO A 15 7.46 -23.10 -2.66
N LEU A 16 7.46 -24.43 -2.53
CA LEU A 16 7.79 -25.13 -1.28
C LEU A 16 9.11 -24.69 -0.62
N LYS A 17 10.10 -24.28 -1.42
CA LYS A 17 11.43 -23.88 -0.94
C LYS A 17 11.62 -22.37 -1.08
N LEU A 18 11.09 -21.62 -0.12
CA LEU A 18 11.26 -20.16 -0.05
C LEU A 18 12.62 -19.74 0.53
N PRO A 19 13.07 -18.50 0.25
CA PRO A 19 14.17 -17.88 0.97
C PRO A 19 13.97 -17.97 2.49
N GLN A 20 14.98 -18.49 3.19
CA GLN A 20 14.92 -18.70 4.65
C GLN A 20 15.37 -17.47 5.45
N LYS A 21 15.77 -16.40 4.76
CA LYS A 21 16.18 -15.12 5.34
C LYS A 21 15.36 -14.02 4.69
N ASN A 22 15.28 -12.88 5.37
CA ASN A 22 14.67 -11.68 4.81
C ASN A 22 15.41 -11.28 3.52
N ASP A 23 14.72 -11.40 2.40
CA ASP A 23 15.18 -11.02 1.06
C ASP A 23 14.48 -9.75 0.54
N SER A 24 13.80 -9.00 1.43
CA SER A 24 13.10 -7.75 1.10
C SER A 24 14.05 -6.76 0.45
N ASP A 25 13.76 -6.41 -0.80
CA ASP A 25 14.55 -5.51 -1.61
C ASP A 25 13.62 -4.49 -2.30
N ASP A 26 13.95 -3.20 -2.20
CA ASP A 26 13.13 -2.13 -2.75
C ASP A 26 13.12 -2.11 -4.28
N ALA A 27 14.27 -2.38 -4.91
CA ALA A 27 14.37 -2.43 -6.36
C ALA A 27 13.58 -3.63 -6.91
N LYS A 28 13.72 -4.81 -6.29
CA LYS A 28 12.94 -5.99 -6.70
C LYS A 28 11.45 -5.84 -6.40
N GLY A 29 11.11 -5.14 -5.32
CA GLY A 29 9.74 -4.76 -5.01
C GLY A 29 9.14 -3.84 -6.07
N ALA A 30 9.91 -2.87 -6.58
CA ALA A 30 9.48 -2.05 -7.71
C ALA A 30 9.30 -2.88 -8.99
N SER A 31 10.23 -3.82 -9.27
CA SER A 31 10.07 -4.77 -10.38
C SER A 31 8.78 -5.58 -10.30
N LEU A 32 8.35 -6.00 -9.11
CA LEU A 32 7.06 -6.68 -8.92
C LEU A 32 5.87 -5.79 -9.28
N ILE A 33 5.89 -4.52 -8.88
CA ILE A 33 4.80 -3.58 -9.16
C ILE A 33 4.75 -3.27 -10.66
N GLU A 34 5.89 -3.13 -11.34
CA GLU A 34 5.95 -2.96 -12.79
C GLU A 34 5.43 -4.19 -13.55
N GLU A 35 5.79 -5.40 -13.12
CA GLU A 35 5.26 -6.64 -13.71
C GLU A 35 3.75 -6.77 -13.48
N LEU A 36 3.25 -6.40 -12.30
CA LEU A 36 1.81 -6.34 -12.03
C LEU A 36 1.12 -5.34 -12.96
N ARG A 37 1.67 -4.13 -13.12
CA ARG A 37 1.14 -3.11 -14.03
C ARG A 37 1.11 -3.61 -15.48
N ALA A 38 2.17 -4.27 -15.94
CA ALA A 38 2.24 -4.87 -17.26
C ALA A 38 1.20 -5.98 -17.45
N ALA A 39 1.03 -6.85 -16.45
CA ALA A 39 0.01 -7.89 -16.46
C ALA A 39 -1.41 -7.31 -16.50
N LEU A 40 -1.70 -6.25 -15.74
CA LEU A 40 -3.00 -5.57 -15.75
C LEU A 40 -3.30 -4.94 -17.11
N LYS A 41 -2.31 -4.33 -17.77
CA LYS A 41 -2.44 -3.82 -19.14
C LYS A 41 -2.71 -4.94 -20.15
N SER A 42 -2.03 -6.07 -20.02
CA SER A 42 -2.27 -7.24 -20.89
C SER A 42 -3.66 -7.82 -20.66
N LEU A 43 -4.12 -7.87 -19.40
CA LEU A 43 -5.47 -8.32 -19.06
C LEU A 43 -6.55 -7.42 -19.64
N GLN A 44 -6.33 -6.10 -19.69
CA GLN A 44 -7.28 -5.13 -20.26
C GLN A 44 -7.71 -5.48 -21.70
N ALA A 45 -6.81 -6.05 -22.51
CA ALA A 45 -7.12 -6.49 -23.87
C ALA A 45 -8.22 -7.58 -23.92
N HIS A 46 -8.34 -8.35 -22.83
CA HIS A 46 -9.30 -9.44 -22.68
C HIS A 46 -10.59 -9.02 -21.94
N ILE A 47 -10.65 -7.78 -21.42
CA ILE A 47 -11.84 -7.23 -20.78
C ILE A 47 -12.80 -6.71 -21.86
N PRO A 48 -14.13 -6.96 -21.73
CA PRO A 48 -15.14 -6.40 -22.62
C PRO A 48 -15.03 -4.88 -22.74
N GLU A 49 -15.21 -4.33 -23.94
CA GLU A 49 -14.97 -2.89 -24.21
C GLU A 49 -15.73 -1.96 -23.26
N ARG A 50 -16.98 -2.29 -22.95
CA ARG A 50 -17.84 -1.55 -22.00
C ARG A 50 -17.28 -1.45 -20.57
N GLU A 51 -16.41 -2.38 -20.17
CA GLU A 51 -15.83 -2.47 -18.81
C GLU A 51 -14.37 -1.95 -18.78
N ARG A 52 -13.75 -1.68 -19.95
CA ARG A 52 -12.33 -1.29 -20.02
C ARG A 52 -12.05 0.05 -19.36
N SER A 53 -12.98 1.00 -19.42
CA SER A 53 -12.83 2.32 -18.80
C SER A 53 -12.76 2.24 -17.28
N GLU A 54 -13.51 1.31 -16.66
CA GLU A 54 -13.47 1.07 -15.22
C GLU A 54 -12.15 0.45 -14.76
N TRP A 55 -11.41 -0.17 -15.68
CA TRP A 55 -10.11 -0.80 -15.40
C TRP A 55 -8.93 0.17 -15.46
N ILE A 56 -9.08 1.31 -16.14
CA ILE A 56 -8.02 2.32 -16.28
C ILE A 56 -7.57 2.84 -14.89
N PRO A 57 -8.48 3.22 -13.97
CA PRO A 57 -8.08 3.62 -12.61
C PRO A 57 -7.24 2.57 -11.89
N CYS A 58 -7.51 1.27 -12.07
CA CYS A 58 -6.72 0.20 -11.44
C CYS A 58 -5.27 0.16 -11.97
N ILE A 59 -5.06 0.36 -13.27
CA ILE A 59 -3.73 0.38 -13.88
C ILE A 59 -2.95 1.62 -13.41
N GLU A 60 -3.59 2.78 -13.41
CA GLU A 60 -2.98 4.04 -12.96
C GLU A 60 -2.67 4.00 -11.47
N MET A 61 -3.58 3.44 -10.66
CA MET A 61 -3.40 3.23 -9.22
C MET A 61 -2.11 2.44 -8.91
N VAL A 62 -1.82 1.37 -9.66
CA VAL A 62 -0.59 0.57 -9.50
C VAL A 62 0.64 1.35 -9.96
N GLY A 63 0.52 2.15 -11.04
CA GLY A 63 1.58 3.07 -11.48
C GLY A 63 1.94 4.11 -10.42
N ASN A 64 0.94 4.70 -9.78
CA ASN A 64 1.11 5.73 -8.75
C ASN A 64 1.94 5.21 -7.56
N MET A 65 1.85 3.92 -7.22
CA MET A 65 2.67 3.31 -6.15
C MET A 65 4.18 3.38 -6.42
N LEU A 66 4.58 3.42 -7.69
CA LEU A 66 5.98 3.58 -8.10
C LEU A 66 6.37 5.06 -8.11
N GLU A 67 5.50 5.91 -8.66
CA GLU A 67 5.77 7.34 -8.76
C GLU A 67 5.96 7.99 -7.40
N LEU A 68 5.18 7.59 -6.39
CA LEU A 68 5.26 8.09 -5.02
C LEU A 68 6.59 7.81 -4.30
N ARG A 69 7.39 6.86 -4.81
CA ARG A 69 8.61 6.41 -4.15
C ARG A 69 9.85 7.13 -4.67
N ASP A 70 10.88 7.19 -3.83
CA ASP A 70 12.25 7.49 -4.26
C ASP A 70 13.02 6.21 -4.61
N GLN A 71 14.27 6.36 -5.04
CA GLN A 71 15.16 5.25 -5.41
C GLN A 71 15.49 4.30 -4.25
N PHE A 72 15.17 4.69 -3.00
CA PHE A 72 15.36 3.89 -1.79
C PHE A 72 14.03 3.32 -1.25
N GLY A 73 12.94 3.43 -2.02
CA GLY A 73 11.62 2.92 -1.66
C GLY A 73 10.87 3.75 -0.62
N GLY A 74 11.38 4.91 -0.22
CA GLY A 74 10.73 5.84 0.69
C GLY A 74 9.64 6.66 0.00
N LEU A 75 8.58 7.01 0.74
CA LEU A 75 7.52 7.89 0.24
C LEU A 75 8.05 9.33 0.15
N VAL A 76 7.79 10.01 -0.96
CA VAL A 76 8.20 11.41 -1.18
C VAL A 76 7.01 12.33 -0.89
N ALA A 77 7.13 13.19 0.13
CA ALA A 77 6.06 14.07 0.60
C ALA A 77 5.52 14.95 -0.54
N GLU A 78 6.40 15.61 -1.30
CA GLU A 78 6.03 16.52 -2.39
C GLU A 78 5.25 15.81 -3.49
N LYS A 79 5.60 14.55 -3.78
CA LYS A 79 4.87 13.72 -4.75
C LYS A 79 3.49 13.34 -4.21
N MET A 80 3.39 12.97 -2.94
CA MET A 80 2.11 12.68 -2.30
C MET A 80 1.19 13.90 -2.34
N GLU A 81 1.69 15.09 -2.01
CA GLU A 81 0.91 16.33 -2.11
C GLU A 81 0.42 16.59 -3.53
N ALA A 82 1.33 16.49 -4.51
CA ALA A 82 1.00 16.72 -5.91
C ALA A 82 -0.04 15.72 -6.41
N MET A 83 0.07 14.45 -6.02
CA MET A 83 -0.89 13.41 -6.39
C MET A 83 -2.26 13.66 -5.75
N LEU A 84 -2.32 13.92 -4.44
CA LEU A 84 -3.58 14.19 -3.74
C LEU A 84 -4.31 15.40 -4.33
N ARG A 85 -3.60 16.46 -4.74
CA ARG A 85 -4.20 17.65 -5.37
C ARG A 85 -4.72 17.39 -6.79
N LYS A 86 -4.14 16.42 -7.50
CA LYS A 86 -4.51 16.09 -8.88
C LYS A 86 -5.64 15.06 -8.97
N MET A 87 -5.98 14.40 -7.87
CA MET A 87 -7.05 13.39 -7.85
C MET A 87 -8.38 14.01 -8.30
N ILE A 88 -9.05 13.32 -9.22
CA ILE A 88 -10.42 13.59 -9.66
C ILE A 88 -11.38 12.56 -9.07
N ASP A 89 -12.68 12.82 -9.20
CA ASP A 89 -13.71 11.91 -8.68
C ASP A 89 -13.57 10.50 -9.24
N GLY A 90 -13.52 9.51 -8.33
CA GLY A 90 -13.28 8.11 -8.67
C GLY A 90 -11.82 7.67 -8.55
N ASP A 91 -10.87 8.61 -8.41
CA ASP A 91 -9.46 8.25 -8.27
C ASP A 91 -9.16 7.54 -6.95
N ILE A 92 -8.17 6.65 -7.00
CA ILE A 92 -7.69 5.86 -5.87
C ILE A 92 -6.17 5.99 -5.77
N LEU A 93 -5.68 6.34 -4.59
CA LEU A 93 -4.27 6.47 -4.28
C LEU A 93 -3.87 5.53 -3.13
N PRO A 94 -3.24 4.39 -3.41
CA PRO A 94 -2.73 3.48 -2.40
C PRO A 94 -1.33 3.91 -1.93
N LEU A 95 -1.17 3.94 -0.61
CA LEU A 95 0.08 4.17 0.10
C LEU A 95 0.40 2.92 0.91
N HIS A 96 1.66 2.47 0.86
CA HIS A 96 2.10 1.28 1.59
C HIS A 96 3.27 1.63 2.50
N PHE A 97 3.00 1.76 3.79
CA PHE A 97 3.96 2.04 4.86
C PHE A 97 4.59 0.75 5.40
N ARG A 98 5.60 0.24 4.68
CA ARG A 98 6.21 -1.06 4.96
C ARG A 98 6.77 -1.21 6.38
N SER A 99 7.39 -0.16 6.92
CA SER A 99 7.92 -0.10 8.30
C SER A 99 6.86 -0.37 9.36
N GLN A 100 5.61 -0.02 9.08
CA GLN A 100 4.48 -0.13 10.01
C GLN A 100 3.58 -1.33 9.70
N ASN A 101 3.89 -2.15 8.68
CA ASN A 101 2.97 -3.15 8.14
C ASN A 101 1.59 -2.53 7.81
N ALA A 102 1.55 -1.26 7.40
CA ALA A 102 0.31 -0.52 7.22
C ALA A 102 0.10 -0.12 5.76
N GLY A 103 -1.13 -0.23 5.30
CA GLY A 103 -1.61 0.34 4.06
C GLY A 103 -2.61 1.45 4.33
N LEU A 104 -2.66 2.41 3.42
CA LEU A 104 -3.66 3.46 3.40
C LEU A 104 -4.17 3.58 1.96
N ILE A 105 -5.48 3.49 1.79
CA ILE A 105 -6.14 3.78 0.52
C ILE A 105 -6.82 5.12 0.67
N VAL A 106 -6.46 6.06 -0.22
CA VAL A 106 -7.16 7.33 -0.34
C VAL A 106 -8.09 7.22 -1.54
N ARG A 107 -9.38 7.50 -1.38
CA ARG A 107 -10.33 7.59 -2.50
C ARG A 107 -10.87 9.00 -2.61
N LYS A 108 -10.97 9.49 -3.84
CA LYS A 108 -11.58 10.78 -4.13
C LYS A 108 -13.05 10.62 -4.51
N SER A 109 -13.91 11.39 -3.87
CA SER A 109 -15.32 11.60 -4.23
C SER A 109 -15.60 13.10 -4.29
N SER A 110 -16.68 13.52 -4.95
CA SER A 110 -17.11 14.93 -5.19
C SER A 110 -16.33 16.02 -4.43
N ASP A 111 -16.56 16.11 -3.13
CA ASP A 111 -16.11 17.16 -2.24
C ASP A 111 -15.33 16.60 -1.04
N GLN A 112 -14.91 15.34 -1.10
CA GLN A 112 -14.27 14.66 0.02
C GLN A 112 -13.28 13.57 -0.39
N TYR A 113 -12.39 13.23 0.53
CA TYR A 113 -11.44 12.12 0.44
C TYR A 113 -11.70 11.15 1.58
N SER A 114 -11.82 9.86 1.28
CA SER A 114 -11.81 8.81 2.30
C SER A 114 -10.40 8.27 2.46
N PHE A 115 -9.91 8.24 3.69
CA PHE A 115 -8.62 7.69 4.09
C PHE A 115 -8.86 6.40 4.86
N GLU A 116 -8.62 5.26 4.21
CA GLU A 116 -8.92 3.91 4.72
C GLU A 116 -7.63 3.18 5.08
N SER A 117 -7.42 2.93 6.37
CA SER A 117 -6.18 2.31 6.88
C SER A 117 -6.37 0.83 7.21
N PHE A 118 -5.30 0.05 7.10
CA PHE A 118 -5.33 -1.39 7.33
C PHE A 118 -3.95 -1.99 7.53
N GLU A 119 -3.88 -3.18 8.14
CA GLU A 119 -2.65 -3.97 8.20
C GLU A 119 -2.44 -4.72 6.87
N VAL A 120 -1.24 -4.70 6.29
CA VAL A 120 -0.96 -5.32 4.98
C VAL A 120 -0.83 -6.83 5.11
N SER A 121 -0.12 -7.29 6.13
CA SER A 121 0.04 -8.71 6.47
C SER A 121 -0.49 -8.98 7.89
N PRO A 122 -1.01 -10.19 8.16
CA PRO A 122 -1.45 -10.53 9.51
C PRO A 122 -0.27 -10.63 10.47
N THR A 123 -0.50 -10.32 11.74
CA THR A 123 0.53 -10.47 12.78
C THR A 123 0.91 -11.94 12.98
N THR A 124 2.16 -12.18 13.38
CA THR A 124 2.64 -13.53 13.72
C THR A 124 1.77 -14.21 14.78
N GLU A 125 1.28 -13.44 15.76
CA GLU A 125 0.38 -13.93 16.80
C GLU A 125 -0.95 -14.41 16.22
N ALA A 126 -1.57 -13.61 15.33
CA ALA A 126 -2.80 -14.00 14.65
C ALA A 126 -2.60 -15.26 13.79
N VAL A 127 -1.47 -15.37 13.10
CA VAL A 127 -1.15 -16.54 12.27
C VAL A 127 -0.97 -17.81 13.12
N ILE A 128 -0.16 -17.74 14.19
CA ILE A 128 0.14 -18.91 15.05
C ILE A 128 -1.07 -19.29 15.91
N GLY A 129 -1.81 -18.31 16.41
CA GLY A 129 -2.93 -18.53 17.32
C GLY A 129 -4.21 -19.00 16.65
N THR A 130 -4.32 -18.85 15.32
CA THR A 130 -5.53 -19.24 14.60
C THR A 130 -5.67 -20.75 14.50
N LYS A 131 -6.78 -21.28 15.00
CA LYS A 131 -7.22 -22.65 14.70
C LYS A 131 -8.03 -22.63 13.39
N GLY A 132 -7.44 -23.14 12.32
CA GLY A 132 -8.08 -23.19 11.00
C GLY A 132 -7.74 -21.98 10.12
N ARG A 133 -8.75 -21.37 9.47
CA ARG A 133 -8.54 -20.28 8.50
C ARG A 133 -8.56 -18.92 9.18
N LEU A 134 -7.49 -18.15 9.03
CA LEU A 134 -7.43 -16.75 9.46
C LEU A 134 -8.39 -15.91 8.61
N ARG A 135 -9.28 -15.17 9.26
CA ARG A 135 -10.18 -14.20 8.60
C ARG A 135 -9.63 -12.80 8.78
N ARG A 136 -9.41 -12.13 7.67
CA ARG A 136 -8.97 -10.73 7.63
C ARG A 136 -10.09 -9.84 7.14
N CYS A 137 -10.26 -8.69 7.77
CA CYS A 137 -11.29 -7.72 7.42
C CYS A 137 -10.60 -6.45 6.94
N PHE A 138 -10.72 -6.19 5.65
CA PHE A 138 -10.01 -5.14 4.94
C PHE A 138 -10.95 -4.47 3.93
N PRO A 139 -10.94 -3.13 3.79
CA PRO A 139 -10.20 -2.14 4.58
C PRO A 139 -10.72 -1.96 6.02
N GLY A 140 -9.86 -1.41 6.88
CA GLY A 140 -10.14 -1.12 8.28
C GLY A 140 -10.86 0.24 8.46
N PRO A 141 -10.62 0.96 9.57
CA PRO A 141 -11.25 2.25 9.82
C PRO A 141 -10.98 3.28 8.71
N ALA A 142 -12.00 4.07 8.41
CA ALA A 142 -11.98 5.14 7.42
C ALA A 142 -12.18 6.51 8.09
N VAL A 143 -11.42 7.51 7.65
CA VAL A 143 -11.61 8.92 8.01
C VAL A 143 -11.94 9.70 6.76
N VAL A 144 -12.94 10.58 6.82
CA VAL A 144 -13.34 11.44 5.69
C VAL A 144 -12.83 12.85 5.91
N ILE A 145 -12.21 13.43 4.90
CA ILE A 145 -11.65 14.79 4.91
C ILE A 145 -12.21 15.56 3.71
N GLY A 146 -12.74 16.77 3.95
CA GLY A 146 -13.27 17.63 2.89
C GLY A 146 -12.20 18.12 1.91
N GLN A 147 -12.63 18.37 0.66
CA GLN A 147 -11.78 18.92 -0.41
C GLN A 147 -11.17 20.27 -0.02
N ASP A 148 -11.91 21.10 0.73
CA ASP A 148 -11.43 22.38 1.27
C ASP A 148 -10.20 22.20 2.17
N ARG A 149 -10.21 21.17 3.02
CA ARG A 149 -9.10 20.85 3.92
C ARG A 149 -7.89 20.30 3.19
N ILE A 150 -8.10 19.44 2.19
CA ILE A 150 -6.99 18.95 1.34
C ILE A 150 -6.42 20.07 0.46
N ALA A 151 -7.26 21.02 0.03
CA ALA A 151 -6.80 22.19 -0.72
C ALA A 151 -5.92 23.11 0.14
N ASP A 152 -6.17 23.21 1.45
CA ASP A 152 -5.35 24.00 2.37
C ASP A 152 -3.93 23.44 2.52
N ALA A 153 -2.95 24.18 2.01
CA ALA A 153 -1.53 23.82 2.13
C ALA A 153 -1.06 23.72 3.59
N LYS A 154 -1.69 24.44 4.53
CA LYS A 154 -1.35 24.36 5.96
C LYS A 154 -1.76 23.04 6.59
N PHE A 155 -2.69 22.31 5.96
CA PHE A 155 -3.08 20.97 6.37
C PHE A 155 -2.35 19.89 5.58
N LEU A 156 -2.33 20.01 4.24
CA LEU A 156 -1.81 18.95 3.37
C LEU A 156 -0.30 18.74 3.53
N LYS A 157 0.48 19.82 3.69
CA LYS A 157 1.94 19.73 3.85
C LYS A 157 2.34 18.92 5.09
N PRO A 158 1.88 19.27 6.32
CA PRO A 158 2.17 18.45 7.49
C PRO A 158 1.69 16.99 7.36
N LEU A 159 0.56 16.75 6.69
CA LEU A 159 0.06 15.39 6.47
C LEU A 159 1.02 14.57 5.59
N ALA A 160 1.50 15.15 4.49
CA ALA A 160 2.42 14.49 3.58
C ALA A 160 3.80 14.30 4.20
N GLU A 161 4.32 15.30 4.92
CA GLU A 161 5.57 15.19 5.69
C GLU A 161 5.49 14.10 6.75
N TYR A 162 4.40 14.07 7.54
CA TYR A 162 4.17 13.04 8.53
C TYR A 162 4.11 11.64 7.90
N SER A 163 3.38 11.50 6.80
CA SER A 163 3.26 10.24 6.06
C SER A 163 4.61 9.76 5.52
N SER A 164 5.42 10.67 4.96
CA SER A 164 6.79 10.40 4.52
C SER A 164 7.67 9.93 5.69
N ASN A 165 7.56 10.59 6.85
CA ASN A 165 8.34 10.23 8.04
C ASN A 165 7.93 8.88 8.66
N LEU A 166 6.68 8.44 8.50
CA LEU A 166 6.25 7.09 8.87
C LEU A 166 6.91 5.98 8.04
N MET A 167 7.45 6.32 6.87
CA MET A 167 8.32 5.48 6.04
C MET A 167 9.78 5.95 6.13
N PRO A 168 10.46 5.70 7.27
CA PRO A 168 11.87 6.03 7.37
C PRO A 168 12.63 5.29 6.28
N ARG A 169 13.50 6.04 5.59
CA ARG A 169 14.46 5.50 4.64
C ARG A 169 15.20 4.35 5.33
N ARG A 170 15.37 3.20 4.67
CA ARG A 170 16.24 2.14 5.18
C ARG A 170 17.70 2.59 5.10
N LEU A 171 18.12 3.46 6.01
CA LEU A 171 19.52 3.58 6.40
C LEU A 171 19.81 2.33 7.22
N GLY A 172 20.67 1.45 6.70
CA GLY A 172 20.88 0.11 7.24
C GLY A 172 21.06 0.11 8.77
N LYS A 173 20.25 -0.72 9.46
CA LYS A 173 20.37 -1.27 10.83
C LYS A 173 19.23 -1.00 11.84
N TYR A 174 18.23 -0.14 11.58
CA TYR A 174 17.25 0.24 12.64
C TYR A 174 15.80 -0.28 12.54
N CYS A 175 15.48 -1.20 11.63
CA CYS A 175 14.09 -1.57 11.32
C CYS A 175 13.40 -2.58 12.28
N GLN A 176 13.95 -2.90 13.45
CA GLN A 176 13.37 -3.93 14.33
C GLN A 176 12.69 -3.42 15.62
N LEU A 177 12.80 -2.14 15.96
CA LEU A 177 12.37 -1.66 17.29
C LEU A 177 10.94 -1.09 17.36
N GLN A 178 10.29 -0.77 16.24
CA GLN A 178 9.02 0.00 16.27
C GLN A 178 7.73 -0.84 16.35
N GLN A 179 7.79 -2.17 16.20
CA GLN A 179 6.58 -3.02 16.26
C GLN A 179 5.99 -3.18 17.69
N ARG A 180 6.59 -2.58 18.74
CA ARG A 180 6.20 -2.82 20.13
C ARG A 180 5.17 -1.86 20.74
N HIS A 181 4.82 -0.73 20.10
CA HIS A 181 4.14 0.36 20.83
C HIS A 181 2.68 0.70 20.50
N THR A 182 2.02 0.08 19.51
CA THR A 182 0.59 0.29 19.28
C THR A 182 -0.25 -0.85 19.88
N ARG A 183 -0.34 -0.88 21.22
CA ARG A 183 -1.30 -1.71 21.97
C ARG A 183 -2.41 -0.83 22.52
N ARG A 184 -3.62 -0.92 21.96
CA ARG A 184 -4.86 -0.63 22.69
C ARG A 184 -5.93 -1.69 22.39
N SER A 185 -6.63 -2.04 23.45
CA SER A 185 -7.49 -3.21 23.66
C SER A 185 -8.70 -3.32 22.72
N LEU A 186 -9.03 -4.54 22.30
CA LEU A 186 -10.34 -4.90 21.75
C LEU A 186 -11.00 -6.00 22.58
N ARG A 187 -12.31 -5.82 22.85
CA ARG A 187 -13.20 -6.69 23.62
C ARG A 187 -13.50 -8.01 22.88
N PRO A 188 -13.98 -9.07 23.57
CA PRO A 188 -14.21 -10.37 22.95
C PRO A 188 -15.50 -10.37 22.12
N GLY A 189 -15.35 -10.57 20.82
CA GLY A 189 -16.44 -10.75 19.86
C GLY A 189 -15.89 -10.73 18.44
N ILE A 190 -15.71 -11.91 17.84
CA ILE A 190 -15.22 -12.17 16.47
C ILE A 190 -14.02 -11.29 16.09
N GLN A 191 -12.81 -11.75 16.44
CA GLN A 191 -11.56 -11.06 16.10
C GLN A 191 -11.30 -11.14 14.58
N CYS A 192 -11.69 -10.08 13.87
CA CYS A 192 -11.06 -9.70 12.60
C CYS A 192 -9.66 -9.16 12.91
N THR A 193 -8.64 -9.64 12.19
CA THR A 193 -7.29 -9.04 12.14
C THR A 193 -7.08 -8.34 10.81
#